data_AF-A0A1Q8QVL0-F1
#
_entry.id   AF-A0A1Q8QVL0-F1
#
_cell.length_a   1.000
_cell.length_b   1.000
_cell.length_c   1.000
_cell.angle_alpha   90.00
_cell.angle_beta   90.00
_cell.angle_gamma   90.00
#
_symmetry.space_group_name_H-M   'P 1'
#
loop_
_entity.id
_entity.type
_entity.pdbx_description
1 polymer ?
#
loop_
_entity_poly.entity_id
_entity_poly.type
_entity_poly.pdbx_seq_one_letter_code
_entity_poly.pdbx_strand_id
1 'polypeptide(L)'
;MLDTSAITGESVPREVEPGNEILSGTINKNGLLTVEVTKEFGDSTVSKILELVQNANSKKAPTEQFITKFSRYYTPVVVFVALAMAIIPPLVVSGATFSDWIYRALVFLVVSCPCALVISIPLGFFGGIGGAAKSGILVKGSNYLEAINNVDTIVFDKTGTLTKGVFKVTKIYTLDRESEENLLEYAAFAESYSNHPIAISILKAYGKEINKSEIENYDEISGHGIKVSVKGKRILAGNKKLMAKENITYDVVDETGTVVHVAIDGKYAGYIVISDEIKDDAQKAVRELKGIGVKKLVMLTGDSKLVGEAIGRQLGLDEVYAELLPDQKVEKLEQLEKQKKTKGKLLFVGDGINDAPVLARADVGVRF
;
A
#
# COMPACT_ATOMS: atom_id res chain seq x y z
N MET A 1 -21.96 8.00 13.16
CA MET A 1 -20.54 7.80 12.78
C MET A 1 -20.41 6.56 11.92
N LEU A 2 -19.61 6.62 10.87
CA LEU A 2 -19.36 5.52 9.94
C LEU A 2 -17.93 5.02 10.08
N ASP A 3 -17.78 3.72 10.23
CA ASP A 3 -16.52 3.04 10.11
C ASP A 3 -16.20 2.81 8.63
N THR A 4 -15.17 3.51 8.17
CA THR A 4 -14.67 3.49 6.80
C THR A 4 -13.45 2.57 6.67
N SER A 5 -13.11 1.79 7.71
CA SER A 5 -11.85 1.03 7.75
C SER A 5 -11.75 -0.01 6.63
N ALA A 6 -12.87 -0.61 6.22
CA ALA A 6 -12.89 -1.60 5.14
C ALA A 6 -12.55 -1.04 3.74
N ILE A 7 -12.65 0.29 3.55
CA ILE A 7 -12.47 0.93 2.24
C ILE A 7 -11.28 1.88 2.25
N THR A 8 -11.11 2.60 3.34
CA THR A 8 -10.06 3.62 3.52
C THR A 8 -8.93 3.15 4.43
N GLY A 9 -9.21 2.13 5.27
CA GLY A 9 -8.50 1.73 6.50
C GLY A 9 -7.89 2.80 7.34
N GLU A 10 -8.51 3.97 7.32
CA GLU A 10 -8.56 4.82 8.47
C GLU A 10 -9.34 4.09 9.57
N SER A 11 -8.68 3.80 10.68
CA SER A 11 -9.29 3.15 11.86
C SER A 11 -10.24 4.09 12.62
N VAL A 12 -10.19 5.40 12.32
CA VAL A 12 -10.99 6.43 12.98
C VAL A 12 -12.35 6.52 12.27
N PRO A 13 -13.47 6.32 12.98
CA PRO A 13 -14.79 6.47 12.40
C PRO A 13 -15.01 7.90 11.90
N ARG A 14 -15.53 8.03 10.68
CA ARG A 14 -15.88 9.30 10.06
C ARG A 14 -17.25 9.77 10.53
N GLU A 15 -17.34 11.02 10.94
CA GLU A 15 -18.61 11.68 11.22
C GLU A 15 -19.28 12.11 9.91
N VAL A 16 -20.60 11.94 9.82
CA VAL A 16 -21.38 12.26 8.62
C VAL A 16 -22.64 13.01 9.00
N GLU A 17 -22.93 14.04 8.22
CA GLU A 17 -24.11 14.92 8.37
C GLU A 17 -24.97 14.88 7.09
N PRO A 18 -26.23 15.35 7.15
CA PRO A 18 -27.07 15.47 5.96
C PRO A 18 -26.36 16.22 4.82
N GLY A 19 -26.37 15.62 3.63
CA GLY A 19 -25.69 16.15 2.45
C GLY A 19 -24.25 15.66 2.24
N ASN A 20 -23.67 14.90 3.19
CA ASN A 20 -22.40 14.22 2.96
C ASN A 20 -22.57 12.97 2.11
N GLU A 21 -21.65 12.73 1.18
CA GLU A 21 -21.57 11.45 0.47
C GLU A 21 -21.05 10.33 1.39
N ILE A 22 -21.71 9.17 1.29
CA ILE A 22 -21.37 7.96 2.03
C ILE A 22 -20.96 6.88 1.01
N LEU A 23 -19.80 6.25 1.23
CA LEU A 23 -19.29 5.21 0.35
C LEU A 23 -20.00 3.87 0.61
N SER A 24 -20.30 3.12 -0.45
CA SER A 24 -20.82 1.76 -0.32
C SER A 24 -19.79 0.88 0.39
N GLY A 25 -20.20 0.10 1.42
CA GLY A 25 -19.32 -0.80 2.17
C GLY A 25 -18.82 -0.25 3.52
N THR A 26 -19.19 0.98 3.89
CA THR A 26 -18.92 1.52 5.24
C THR A 26 -19.86 0.92 6.27
N ILE A 27 -19.38 0.70 7.49
CA ILE A 27 -20.18 0.13 8.59
C ILE A 27 -20.74 1.27 9.45
N ASN A 28 -22.06 1.39 9.54
CA ASN A 28 -22.67 2.33 10.49
C ASN A 28 -22.41 1.83 11.92
N LYS A 29 -21.77 2.66 12.75
CA LYS A 29 -21.50 2.33 14.16
C LYS A 29 -22.63 2.80 15.06
N ASN A 30 -22.96 4.09 14.97
CA ASN A 30 -23.84 4.77 15.91
C ASN A 30 -24.86 5.63 15.17
N GLY A 31 -26.11 5.57 15.64
CA GLY A 31 -27.24 6.36 15.14
C GLY A 31 -28.05 5.67 14.05
N LEU A 32 -29.31 6.06 13.89
CA LEU A 32 -30.14 5.67 12.76
C LEU A 32 -29.86 6.63 11.60
N LEU A 33 -29.58 6.09 10.42
CA LEU A 33 -29.35 6.87 9.20
C LEU A 33 -30.43 6.56 8.18
N THR A 34 -30.99 7.59 7.57
CA THR A 34 -31.75 7.50 6.34
C THR A 34 -30.86 8.02 5.22
N VAL A 35 -30.59 7.16 4.23
CA VAL A 35 -29.64 7.46 3.16
C VAL A 35 -30.35 7.36 1.81
N GLU A 36 -30.03 8.29 0.92
CA GLU A 36 -30.47 8.27 -0.47
C GLU A 36 -29.43 7.56 -1.33
N VAL A 37 -29.89 6.62 -2.17
CA VAL A 37 -29.01 5.91 -3.10
C VAL A 37 -28.73 6.80 -4.31
N THR A 38 -27.47 7.23 -4.45
CA THR A 38 -27.06 8.14 -5.54
C THR A 38 -26.47 7.42 -6.76
N LYS A 39 -26.09 6.14 -6.64
CA LYS A 39 -25.44 5.34 -7.69
C LYS A 39 -25.98 3.91 -7.72
N GLU A 40 -26.05 3.32 -8.91
CA GLU A 40 -26.41 1.91 -9.09
C GLU A 40 -25.31 0.97 -8.57
N PHE A 41 -25.65 -0.30 -8.32
CA PHE A 41 -24.73 -1.29 -7.75
C PHE A 41 -23.43 -1.44 -8.54
N GLY A 42 -23.49 -1.44 -9.88
CA GLY A 42 -22.32 -1.55 -10.75
C GLY A 42 -21.34 -0.38 -10.60
N ASP A 43 -21.84 0.81 -10.27
CA ASP A 43 -21.04 2.02 -10.07
C ASP A 43 -20.62 2.26 -8.62
N SER A 44 -20.98 1.36 -7.70
CA SER A 44 -20.63 1.45 -6.30
C SER A 44 -19.11 1.30 -6.08
N THR A 45 -18.60 1.94 -5.04
CA THR A 45 -17.16 1.89 -4.68
C THR A 45 -16.69 0.45 -4.48
N VAL A 46 -17.50 -0.42 -3.85
CA VAL A 46 -17.16 -1.83 -3.65
C VAL A 46 -17.15 -2.61 -4.96
N SER A 47 -18.13 -2.39 -5.84
CA SER A 47 -18.14 -3.04 -7.16
C SER A 47 -16.94 -2.64 -8.02
N LYS A 48 -16.57 -1.35 -8.01
CA LYS A 48 -15.36 -0.88 -8.69
C LYS A 48 -14.09 -1.52 -8.11
N ILE A 49 -13.99 -1.63 -6.79
CA ILE A 49 -12.86 -2.33 -6.14
C ILE A 49 -12.82 -3.81 -6.57
N LEU A 50 -13.97 -4.50 -6.57
CA LEU A 50 -14.06 -5.91 -6.98
C LEU A 50 -13.69 -6.11 -8.45
N GLU A 51 -14.17 -5.24 -9.34
CA GLU A 51 -13.86 -5.29 -10.77
C GLU A 51 -12.36 -5.05 -11.03
N LEU A 52 -11.77 -4.05 -10.37
CA LEU A 52 -10.32 -3.77 -10.44
C LEU A 52 -9.50 -4.99 -9.98
N VAL A 53 -9.90 -5.63 -8.88
CA VAL A 53 -9.20 -6.81 -8.33
C VAL A 53 -9.36 -8.04 -9.22
N GLN A 54 -10.56 -8.30 -9.76
CA GLN A 54 -10.81 -9.46 -10.62
C GLN A 54 -10.06 -9.37 -11.95
N ASN A 55 -10.02 -8.18 -12.56
CA ASN A 55 -9.33 -7.97 -13.84
C ASN A 55 -7.80 -8.06 -13.75
N ALA A 56 -7.23 -7.96 -12.54
CA ALA A 56 -5.79 -8.08 -12.32
C ALA A 56 -5.29 -9.54 -12.26
N ASN A 57 -6.16 -10.53 -12.01
CA ASN A 57 -5.73 -11.79 -11.38
C ASN A 57 -5.57 -13.03 -12.31
N SER A 58 -5.41 -12.86 -13.62
CA SER A 58 -5.40 -14.03 -14.54
C SER A 58 -4.55 -13.86 -15.81
N LYS A 59 -3.25 -13.57 -15.66
CA LYS A 59 -2.35 -13.45 -16.83
C LYS A 59 -1.08 -14.29 -16.69
N LYS A 60 -0.84 -15.16 -17.67
CA LYS A 60 0.46 -15.84 -17.88
C LYS A 60 1.51 -14.83 -18.32
N ALA A 61 2.76 -15.07 -17.92
CA ALA A 61 3.90 -14.23 -18.26
C ALA A 61 4.06 -14.10 -19.81
N PRO A 62 4.41 -12.92 -20.35
CA PRO A 62 4.65 -12.77 -21.80
C PRO A 62 5.65 -13.79 -22.36
N THR A 63 6.69 -14.14 -21.59
CA THR A 63 7.66 -15.18 -21.99
C THR A 63 7.06 -16.59 -21.97
N GLU A 64 6.09 -16.87 -21.10
CA GLU A 64 5.31 -18.12 -21.15
C GLU A 64 4.37 -18.15 -22.38
N GLN A 65 3.83 -16.99 -22.77
CA GLN A 65 3.02 -16.85 -23.99
C GLN A 65 3.85 -17.03 -25.28
N PHE A 66 5.16 -16.74 -25.24
CA PHE A 66 6.07 -16.98 -26.37
C PHE A 66 6.05 -18.45 -26.81
N ILE A 67 6.05 -19.42 -25.88
CA ILE A 67 5.96 -20.85 -26.25
C ILE A 67 4.67 -21.12 -27.04
N THR A 68 3.55 -20.55 -26.59
CA THR A 68 2.25 -20.72 -27.28
C THR A 68 2.32 -20.14 -28.70
N LYS A 69 2.95 -18.97 -28.87
CA LYS A 69 3.13 -18.34 -30.18
C LYS A 69 4.11 -19.13 -31.06
N PHE A 70 5.23 -19.59 -30.51
CA PHE A 70 6.22 -20.40 -31.21
C PHE A 70 5.58 -21.68 -31.76
N SER A 71 4.89 -22.45 -30.91
CA SER A 71 4.21 -23.68 -31.32
C SER A 71 3.16 -23.44 -32.41
N ARG A 72 2.49 -22.29 -32.42
CA ARG A 72 1.51 -21.92 -33.46
C ARG A 72 2.13 -21.79 -34.86
N TYR A 73 3.40 -21.38 -34.97
CA TYR A 73 4.09 -21.24 -36.26
C TYR A 73 5.01 -22.42 -36.57
N TYR A 74 5.73 -22.91 -35.57
CA TYR A 74 6.71 -23.98 -35.72
C TYR A 74 6.06 -25.31 -36.13
N THR A 75 4.98 -25.71 -35.45
CA THR A 75 4.33 -27.01 -35.71
C THR A 75 3.79 -27.11 -37.14
N PRO A 76 3.04 -26.13 -37.69
CA PRO A 76 2.63 -26.19 -39.09
C PRO A 76 3.81 -26.22 -40.06
N VAL A 77 4.85 -25.40 -39.86
CA VAL A 77 6.02 -25.36 -40.74
C VAL A 77 6.72 -26.72 -40.78
N VAL A 78 6.97 -27.33 -39.63
CA VAL A 78 7.60 -28.66 -39.54
C VAL A 78 6.75 -29.73 -40.22
N VAL A 79 5.42 -29.70 -40.05
CA VAL A 79 4.50 -30.65 -40.71
C VAL A 79 4.51 -30.45 -42.23
N PHE A 80 4.48 -29.21 -42.73
CA PHE A 80 4.54 -28.94 -44.17
C PHE A 80 5.89 -29.34 -44.78
N VAL A 81 7.00 -29.12 -44.07
CA VAL A 81 8.33 -29.57 -44.51
C VAL A 81 8.41 -31.10 -44.53
N ALA A 82 7.88 -31.78 -43.51
CA ALA A 82 7.82 -33.24 -43.49
C ALA A 82 6.98 -33.79 -44.65
N LEU A 83 5.83 -33.16 -44.95
CA LEU A 83 4.98 -33.53 -46.07
C LEU A 83 5.70 -33.32 -47.41
N ALA A 84 6.39 -32.18 -47.57
CA ALA A 84 7.21 -31.90 -48.75
C ALA A 84 8.34 -32.93 -48.91
N MET A 85 9.02 -33.32 -47.82
CA MET A 85 10.05 -34.37 -47.82
C MET A 85 9.49 -35.75 -48.19
N ALA A 86 8.26 -36.07 -47.80
CA ALA A 86 7.62 -37.34 -48.12
C ALA A 86 7.21 -37.43 -49.60
N ILE A 87 6.87 -36.29 -50.23
CA ILE A 87 6.24 -36.26 -51.58
C ILE A 87 7.23 -35.86 -52.68
N ILE A 88 8.06 -34.83 -52.47
CA ILE A 88 8.88 -34.24 -53.55
C ILE A 88 9.99 -35.19 -54.05
N PRO A 89 10.83 -35.78 -53.20
CA PRO A 89 11.97 -36.57 -53.67
C PRO A 89 11.58 -37.85 -54.44
N PRO A 90 10.55 -38.64 -54.03
CA PRO A 90 10.06 -39.76 -54.83
C PRO A 90 9.52 -39.39 -56.22
N LEU A 91 9.06 -38.15 -56.42
CA LEU A 91 8.51 -37.67 -57.70
C LEU A 91 9.59 -37.14 -58.65
N VAL A 92 10.69 -36.60 -58.13
CA VAL A 92 11.70 -35.87 -58.91
C VAL A 92 13.01 -36.65 -59.08
N VAL A 93 13.33 -37.56 -58.14
CA VAL A 93 14.61 -38.30 -58.13
C VAL A 93 14.40 -39.74 -58.59
N SER A 94 15.04 -40.13 -59.69
CA SER A 94 14.99 -41.50 -60.20
C SER A 94 15.63 -42.48 -59.19
N GLY A 95 14.87 -43.50 -58.77
CA GLY A 95 15.33 -44.52 -57.80
C GLY A 95 14.97 -44.22 -56.33
N ALA A 96 14.31 -43.10 -56.04
CA ALA A 96 13.80 -42.81 -54.71
C ALA A 96 12.50 -43.58 -54.43
N THR A 97 12.49 -44.46 -53.41
CA THR A 97 11.27 -45.17 -53.02
C THR A 97 10.41 -44.33 -52.07
N PHE A 98 9.09 -44.40 -52.23
CA PHE A 98 8.16 -43.71 -51.32
C PHE A 98 8.31 -44.16 -49.86
N SER A 99 8.57 -45.46 -49.64
CA SER A 99 8.74 -46.02 -48.30
C SER A 99 9.91 -45.36 -47.56
N ASP A 100 11.06 -45.19 -48.22
CA ASP A 100 12.26 -44.60 -47.60
C ASP A 100 12.06 -43.12 -47.26
N TRP A 101 11.40 -42.36 -48.14
CA TRP A 101 11.18 -40.93 -47.91
C TRP A 101 10.05 -40.63 -46.93
N ILE A 102 9.01 -41.46 -46.88
CA ILE A 102 8.01 -41.42 -45.80
C ILE A 102 8.69 -41.73 -44.46
N TYR A 103 9.53 -42.77 -44.40
CA TYR A 103 10.28 -43.10 -43.20
C TYR A 103 11.19 -41.93 -42.75
N ARG A 104 11.91 -41.30 -43.69
CA ARG A 104 12.74 -40.11 -43.40
C ARG A 104 11.93 -38.92 -42.92
N ALA A 105 10.75 -38.68 -43.49
CA ALA A 105 9.84 -37.62 -43.04
C ALA A 105 9.33 -37.86 -41.61
N LEU A 106 9.00 -39.11 -41.26
CA LEU A 106 8.62 -39.48 -39.90
C LEU A 106 9.78 -39.28 -38.91
N VAL A 107 11.01 -39.68 -39.27
CA VAL A 107 12.21 -39.42 -38.47
C VAL A 107 12.42 -37.92 -38.26
N PHE A 108 12.24 -37.11 -39.31
CA PHE A 108 12.33 -35.66 -39.22
C PHE A 108 11.29 -35.07 -38.25
N LEU A 109 10.04 -35.53 -38.28
CA LEU A 109 9.00 -35.09 -37.33
C LEU A 109 9.39 -35.40 -35.89
N VAL A 110 9.92 -36.60 -35.62
CA VAL A 110 10.35 -37.02 -34.28
C VAL A 110 11.50 -36.16 -33.77
N VAL A 111 12.52 -35.95 -34.60
CA VAL A 111 13.70 -35.13 -34.25
C VAL A 111 13.32 -33.65 -34.07
N SER A 112 12.28 -33.19 -34.75
CA SER A 112 11.80 -31.81 -34.67
C SER A 112 11.02 -31.51 -33.39
N CYS A 113 10.77 -32.45 -32.46
CA CYS A 113 10.11 -32.09 -31.20
C CYS A 113 10.97 -31.09 -30.42
N PRO A 114 10.49 -29.86 -30.14
CA PRO A 114 11.21 -28.89 -29.34
C PRO A 114 10.99 -29.16 -27.83
N CYS A 115 11.06 -30.43 -27.43
CA CYS A 115 10.70 -30.94 -26.12
C CYS A 115 11.48 -30.21 -24.99
N ALA A 116 12.79 -29.96 -25.18
CA ALA A 116 13.62 -29.24 -24.22
C ALA A 116 13.26 -27.75 -24.09
N LEU A 117 12.97 -27.07 -25.21
CA LEU A 117 12.60 -25.66 -25.23
C LEU A 117 11.30 -25.43 -24.45
N VAL A 118 10.30 -26.28 -24.67
CA VAL A 118 8.99 -26.17 -24.02
C VAL A 118 9.08 -26.32 -22.50
N ILE A 119 9.96 -27.19 -22.00
CA ILE A 119 10.13 -27.44 -20.56
C ILE A 119 11.02 -26.38 -19.89
N SER A 120 11.96 -25.78 -20.61
CA SER A 120 12.96 -24.88 -20.04
C SER A 120 12.36 -23.66 -19.31
N ILE A 121 11.30 -23.05 -19.87
CA ILE A 121 10.72 -21.81 -19.34
C ILE A 121 9.91 -22.06 -18.05
N PRO A 122 8.92 -22.99 -18.01
CA PRO A 122 8.19 -23.28 -16.77
C PRO A 122 9.11 -23.74 -15.65
N LEU A 123 10.13 -24.55 -15.96
CA LEU A 123 11.10 -25.03 -14.97
C LEU A 123 11.88 -23.87 -14.33
N GLY A 124 12.30 -22.89 -15.13
CA GLY A 124 12.95 -21.67 -14.63
C GLY A 124 12.04 -20.85 -13.70
N PHE A 125 10.78 -20.65 -14.09
CA PHE A 125 9.81 -19.95 -13.24
C PHE A 125 9.52 -20.69 -11.94
N PHE A 126 9.34 -22.02 -11.97
CA PHE A 126 9.13 -22.80 -10.76
C PHE A 126 10.35 -22.77 -9.84
N GLY A 127 11.56 -22.85 -10.40
CA GLY A 127 12.80 -22.68 -9.66
C GLY A 127 12.89 -21.30 -8.98
N GLY A 128 12.56 -20.24 -9.72
CA GLY A 128 12.56 -18.87 -9.19
C GLY A 128 11.51 -18.64 -8.10
N ILE A 129 10.26 -19.07 -8.32
CA ILE A 129 9.17 -18.97 -7.33
C ILE A 129 9.51 -19.79 -6.08
N GLY A 130 10.00 -21.02 -6.26
CA GLY A 130 10.43 -21.87 -5.16
C GLY A 130 11.62 -21.30 -4.38
N GLY A 131 12.57 -20.66 -5.07
CA GLY A 131 13.68 -19.94 -4.46
C GLY A 131 13.22 -18.74 -3.64
N ALA A 132 12.35 -17.90 -4.20
CA ALA A 132 11.76 -16.76 -3.51
C ALA A 132 10.97 -17.18 -2.25
N ALA A 133 10.20 -18.27 -2.33
CA ALA A 133 9.44 -18.80 -1.21
C ALA A 133 10.34 -19.24 -0.04
N LYS A 134 11.52 -19.80 -0.31
CA LYS A 134 12.51 -20.14 0.74
C LYS A 134 13.06 -18.91 1.46
N SER A 135 13.02 -17.75 0.82
CA SER A 135 13.38 -16.45 1.42
C SER A 135 12.17 -15.71 2.00
N GLY A 136 11.01 -16.36 2.15
CA GLY A 136 9.80 -15.76 2.70
C GLY A 136 9.03 -14.86 1.72
N ILE A 137 9.37 -14.89 0.43
CA ILE A 137 8.73 -14.06 -0.61
C ILE A 137 7.76 -14.93 -1.40
N LEU A 138 6.45 -14.69 -1.23
CA LEU A 138 5.41 -15.43 -1.94
C LEU A 138 5.06 -14.75 -3.27
N VAL A 139 5.35 -15.43 -4.38
CA VAL A 139 5.03 -14.95 -5.73
C VAL A 139 3.79 -15.67 -6.25
N LYS A 140 2.72 -14.93 -6.55
CA LYS A 140 1.42 -15.49 -6.97
C LYS A 140 1.40 -16.04 -8.41
N GLY A 141 2.40 -15.72 -9.24
CA GLY A 141 2.43 -16.13 -10.64
C GLY A 141 3.72 -15.76 -11.38
N SER A 142 3.99 -16.47 -12.49
CA SER A 142 5.17 -16.28 -13.35
C SER A 142 5.26 -14.88 -13.97
N ASN A 143 4.10 -14.28 -14.28
CA ASN A 143 4.00 -12.93 -14.82
C ASN A 143 4.59 -11.86 -13.90
N TYR A 144 4.40 -12.00 -12.59
CA TYR A 144 4.95 -11.05 -11.62
C TYR A 144 6.47 -11.15 -11.53
N LEU A 145 7.01 -12.38 -11.56
CA LEU A 145 8.45 -12.59 -11.53
C LEU A 145 9.14 -12.00 -12.78
N GLU A 146 8.51 -12.14 -13.95
CA GLU A 146 8.99 -11.51 -15.19
C GLU A 146 8.85 -9.98 -15.16
N ALA A 147 7.75 -9.46 -14.62
CA ALA A 147 7.51 -8.03 -14.53
C ALA A 147 8.50 -7.32 -13.59
N ILE A 148 8.86 -7.93 -12.45
CA ILE A 148 9.84 -7.40 -11.49
C ILE A 148 11.18 -7.09 -12.15
N ASN A 149 11.65 -7.94 -13.08
CA ASN A 149 12.91 -7.73 -13.80
C ASN A 149 12.94 -6.45 -14.64
N ASN A 150 11.77 -5.90 -14.98
CA ASN A 150 11.63 -4.70 -15.80
C ASN A 150 11.21 -3.48 -14.97
N VAL A 151 11.16 -3.58 -13.63
CA VAL A 151 10.75 -2.48 -12.77
C VAL A 151 11.81 -1.38 -12.75
N ASP A 152 11.37 -0.15 -12.99
CA ASP A 152 12.23 1.04 -12.93
C ASP A 152 11.70 2.12 -11.98
N THR A 153 10.45 2.00 -11.55
CA THR A 153 9.78 2.94 -10.66
C THR A 153 9.09 2.15 -9.57
N ILE A 154 9.40 2.47 -8.32
CA ILE A 154 8.74 1.89 -7.16
C ILE A 154 7.96 2.99 -6.44
N VAL A 155 6.71 2.68 -6.13
CA VAL A 155 5.80 3.55 -5.40
C VAL A 155 5.49 2.86 -4.07
N PHE A 156 5.79 3.53 -2.96
CA PHE A 156 5.52 3.03 -1.62
C PHE A 156 4.29 3.70 -1.05
N ASP A 157 3.43 2.92 -0.40
CA ASP A 157 2.63 3.47 0.69
C ASP A 157 3.54 3.80 1.88
N LYS A 158 3.14 4.76 2.71
CA LYS A 158 3.89 5.11 3.91
C LYS A 158 3.59 4.13 5.05
N THR A 159 2.33 4.07 5.47
CA THR A 159 1.91 3.49 6.76
C THR A 159 2.01 1.96 6.69
N GLY A 160 2.68 1.34 7.66
CA GLY A 160 2.89 -0.12 7.68
C GLY A 160 3.89 -0.65 6.64
N THR A 161 4.29 0.18 5.67
CA THR A 161 5.22 -0.17 4.60
C THR A 161 6.62 0.36 4.88
N LEU A 162 6.81 1.68 4.80
CA LEU A 162 8.07 2.36 5.15
C LEU A 162 8.19 2.62 6.65
N THR A 163 7.04 2.68 7.33
CA THR A 163 6.92 2.83 8.77
C THR A 163 6.37 1.57 9.41
N LYS A 164 6.51 1.47 10.73
CA LYS A 164 6.08 0.30 11.52
C LYS A 164 4.55 0.25 11.66
N GLY A 165 3.83 1.33 11.34
CA GLY A 165 2.38 1.44 11.58
C GLY A 165 2.06 1.58 13.07
N VAL A 166 3.05 1.97 13.87
CA VAL A 166 2.96 2.08 15.32
C VAL A 166 3.36 3.50 15.70
N PHE A 167 2.36 4.27 16.11
CA PHE A 167 2.55 5.63 16.58
C PHE A 167 3.29 5.64 17.92
N LYS A 168 4.31 6.50 18.03
CA LYS A 168 5.04 6.75 19.28
C LYS A 168 5.14 8.24 19.55
N VAL A 169 5.19 8.59 20.84
CA VAL A 169 5.61 9.92 21.26
C VAL A 169 7.08 10.10 20.90
N THR A 170 7.38 11.04 20.02
CA THR A 170 8.74 11.32 19.55
C THR A 170 9.31 12.59 20.16
N LYS A 171 8.46 13.52 20.57
CA LYS A 171 8.87 14.77 21.21
C LYS A 171 7.82 15.23 22.21
N ILE A 172 8.28 15.76 23.33
CA ILE A 172 7.47 16.46 24.32
C ILE A 172 8.08 17.84 24.44
N TYR A 173 7.25 18.87 24.33
CA TYR A 173 7.68 20.25 24.54
C TYR A 173 6.80 20.88 25.60
N THR A 174 7.42 21.43 26.63
CA THR A 174 6.74 22.14 27.70
C THR A 174 7.13 23.60 27.70
N LEU A 175 6.22 24.45 28.15
CA LEU A 175 6.55 25.81 28.56
C LEU A 175 7.16 25.78 29.97
N ASP A 176 8.02 26.76 30.30
CA ASP A 176 8.89 26.85 31.50
C ASP A 176 8.22 26.60 32.88
N ARG A 177 6.91 26.39 32.94
CA ARG A 177 6.12 26.15 34.14
C ARG A 177 5.84 24.67 34.43
N GLU A 178 6.05 23.76 33.47
CA GLU A 178 5.75 22.33 33.62
C GLU A 178 6.90 21.44 33.15
N SER A 179 7.11 20.31 33.84
CA SER A 179 8.07 19.29 33.40
C SER A 179 7.46 18.41 32.29
N GLU A 180 8.31 17.83 31.44
CA GLU A 180 7.88 16.88 30.40
C GLU A 180 7.08 15.72 30.99
N GLU A 181 7.50 15.23 32.17
CA GLU A 181 6.81 14.16 32.91
C GLU A 181 5.40 14.57 33.35
N ASN A 182 5.23 15.80 33.85
CA ASN A 182 3.92 16.32 34.25
C ASN A 182 3.01 16.50 33.03
N LEU A 183 3.52 17.06 31.93
CA LEU A 183 2.74 17.24 30.71
C LEU A 183 2.26 15.89 30.17
N LEU A 184 3.14 14.89 30.18
CA LEU A 184 2.82 13.53 29.76
C LEU A 184 1.81 12.87 30.71
N GLU A 185 1.95 13.05 32.02
CA GLU A 185 0.97 12.58 33.02
C GLU A 185 -0.42 13.18 32.72
N TYR A 186 -0.51 14.50 32.56
CA TYR A 186 -1.79 15.17 32.29
C TYR A 186 -2.41 14.74 30.96
N ALA A 187 -1.61 14.61 29.90
CA ALA A 187 -2.09 14.08 28.63
C ALA A 187 -2.57 12.64 28.76
N ALA A 188 -1.85 11.79 29.51
CA ALA A 188 -2.23 10.40 29.73
C ALA A 188 -3.55 10.30 30.53
N PHE A 189 -3.74 11.14 31.54
CA PHE A 189 -5.02 11.22 32.26
C PHE A 189 -6.18 11.64 31.34
N ALA A 190 -5.96 12.65 30.48
CA ALA A 190 -6.96 13.10 29.51
C ALA A 190 -7.33 12.00 28.51
N GLU A 191 -6.35 11.24 28.03
CA GLU A 191 -6.51 10.21 27.00
C GLU A 191 -6.90 8.83 27.57
N SER A 192 -7.04 8.68 28.88
CA SER A 192 -7.20 7.38 29.58
C SER A 192 -8.46 6.58 29.27
N TYR A 193 -9.49 7.22 28.71
CA TYR A 193 -10.73 6.59 28.25
C TYR A 193 -10.84 6.50 26.72
N SER A 194 -9.89 7.10 25.99
CA SER A 194 -9.88 7.12 24.53
C SER A 194 -9.26 5.84 23.98
N ASN A 195 -9.92 5.25 22.98
CA ASN A 195 -9.40 4.10 22.24
C ASN A 195 -8.65 4.53 20.96
N HIS A 196 -8.41 5.83 20.79
CA HIS A 196 -7.73 6.36 19.60
C HIS A 196 -6.26 5.91 19.57
N PRO A 197 -5.67 5.57 18.40
CA PRO A 197 -4.26 5.17 18.32
C PRO A 197 -3.28 6.18 18.97
N ILE A 198 -3.55 7.47 18.82
CA ILE A 198 -2.82 8.58 19.47
C ILE A 198 -2.88 8.48 21.00
N ALA A 199 -4.07 8.23 21.56
CA ALA A 199 -4.28 8.05 23.00
C ALA A 199 -3.44 6.90 23.54
N ILE A 200 -3.49 5.76 22.84
CA ILE A 200 -2.72 4.55 23.18
C ILE A 200 -1.22 4.84 23.17
N SER A 201 -0.72 5.64 22.21
CA SER A 201 0.68 6.05 22.16
C SER A 201 1.10 6.91 23.36
N ILE A 202 0.25 7.83 23.80
CA ILE A 202 0.50 8.68 24.98
C ILE A 202 0.51 7.82 26.26
N LEU A 203 -0.50 6.96 26.43
CA LEU A 203 -0.59 6.04 27.57
C LEU A 203 0.63 5.11 27.65
N LYS A 204 1.06 4.58 26.50
CA LYS A 204 2.26 3.73 26.41
C LYS A 204 3.55 4.49 26.72
N ALA A 205 3.66 5.75 26.29
CA ALA A 205 4.81 6.59 26.61
C ALA A 205 4.86 6.95 28.11
N TYR A 206 3.70 7.15 28.75
CA TYR A 206 3.62 7.40 30.18
C TYR A 206 4.03 6.18 31.03
N GLY A 207 3.63 4.97 30.62
CA GLY A 207 4.15 3.71 31.16
C GLY A 207 3.77 3.39 32.61
N LYS A 208 2.94 4.22 33.27
CA LYS A 208 2.42 3.99 34.62
C LYS A 208 0.91 3.73 34.59
N GLU A 209 0.40 3.00 35.58
CA GLU A 209 -1.04 2.82 35.73
C GLU A 209 -1.72 4.14 36.07
N ILE A 210 -2.83 4.40 35.39
CA ILE A 210 -3.64 5.60 35.62
C ILE A 210 -4.79 5.22 36.54
N ASN A 211 -4.84 5.85 37.71
CA ASN A 211 -5.96 5.70 38.61
C ASN A 211 -7.17 6.48 38.07
N LYS A 212 -8.03 5.79 37.33
CA LYS A 212 -9.22 6.38 36.71
C LYS A 212 -10.22 6.99 37.71
N SER A 213 -10.15 6.60 38.99
CA SER A 213 -11.01 7.18 40.03
C SER A 213 -10.68 8.64 40.36
N GLU A 214 -9.52 9.16 39.92
CA GLU A 214 -9.12 10.55 40.08
C GLU A 214 -9.71 11.47 38.99
N ILE A 215 -10.39 10.89 38.00
CA ILE A 215 -11.02 11.60 36.90
C ILE A 215 -12.47 11.90 37.28
N GLU A 216 -12.75 13.17 37.53
CA GLU A 216 -14.06 13.63 37.98
C GLU A 216 -15.03 13.82 36.80
N ASN A 217 -14.54 14.36 35.69
CA ASN A 217 -15.32 14.62 34.48
C ASN A 217 -14.50 14.27 33.24
N TYR A 218 -15.17 13.72 32.24
CA TYR A 218 -14.59 13.38 30.93
C TYR A 218 -15.57 13.82 29.84
N ASP A 219 -15.09 14.64 28.91
CA ASP A 219 -15.85 15.17 27.79
C ASP A 219 -15.00 15.05 26.51
N GLU A 220 -15.44 14.18 25.60
CA GLU A 220 -14.77 13.95 24.33
C GLU A 220 -15.45 14.74 23.22
N ILE A 221 -14.72 15.66 22.62
CA ILE A 221 -15.20 16.56 21.58
C ILE A 221 -14.66 16.03 20.26
N SER A 222 -15.52 15.35 19.50
CA SER A 222 -15.14 14.72 18.24
C SER A 222 -14.47 15.72 17.27
N GLY A 223 -13.38 15.27 16.64
CA GLY A 223 -12.56 16.08 15.74
C GLY A 223 -11.78 17.23 16.39
N HIS A 224 -11.82 17.38 17.72
CA HIS A 224 -11.11 18.44 18.47
C HIS A 224 -10.15 17.85 19.49
N GLY A 225 -10.63 16.96 20.36
CA GLY A 225 -9.85 16.34 21.43
C GLY A 225 -10.70 16.12 22.68
N ILE A 226 -10.06 16.07 23.84
CA ILE A 226 -10.65 15.67 25.10
C ILE A 226 -10.46 16.76 26.15
N LYS A 227 -11.47 16.91 26.99
CA LYS A 227 -11.49 17.76 28.17
C LYS A 227 -11.78 16.91 29.39
N VAL A 228 -10.90 16.99 30.39
CA VAL A 228 -11.08 16.25 31.65
C VAL A 228 -10.86 17.15 32.86
N SER A 229 -11.44 16.76 33.99
CA SER A 229 -11.11 17.31 35.30
C SER A 229 -10.46 16.23 36.16
N VAL A 230 -9.22 16.47 36.60
CA VAL A 230 -8.42 15.51 37.38
C VAL A 230 -7.72 16.24 38.51
N LYS A 231 -7.81 15.72 39.74
CA LYS A 231 -7.19 16.32 40.95
C LYS A 231 -7.54 17.82 41.11
N GLY A 232 -8.78 18.20 40.80
CA GLY A 232 -9.24 19.61 40.83
C GLY A 232 -8.67 20.52 39.73
N LYS A 233 -7.88 20.01 38.79
CA LYS A 233 -7.38 20.75 37.62
C LYS A 233 -8.19 20.42 36.37
N ARG A 234 -8.42 21.42 35.52
CA ARG A 234 -9.08 21.24 34.22
C ARG A 234 -8.03 21.07 33.12
N ILE A 235 -7.98 19.89 32.52
CA ILE A 235 -7.01 19.52 31.48
C ILE A 235 -7.71 19.42 30.12
N LEU A 236 -7.06 19.93 29.09
CA LEU A 236 -7.48 19.85 27.69
C LEU A 236 -6.36 19.23 26.88
N ALA A 237 -6.63 18.18 26.12
CA ALA A 237 -5.68 17.52 25.23
C ALA A 237 -6.31 17.38 23.83
N GLY A 238 -5.71 17.97 22.80
CA GLY A 238 -6.31 17.92 21.47
C GLY A 238 -5.56 18.70 20.39
N ASN A 239 -6.22 18.92 19.27
CA ASN A 239 -5.66 19.67 18.15
C ASN A 239 -5.85 21.19 18.31
N LYS A 240 -5.31 21.95 17.35
CA LYS A 240 -5.45 23.42 17.27
C LYS A 240 -6.89 23.94 17.31
N LYS A 241 -7.88 23.15 16.85
CA LYS A 241 -9.29 23.54 16.89
C LYS A 241 -9.83 23.53 18.32
N LEU A 242 -9.40 22.58 19.15
CA LEU A 242 -9.78 22.55 20.57
C LEU A 242 -9.24 23.78 21.31
N MET A 243 -7.96 24.11 21.08
CA MET A 243 -7.33 25.27 21.71
C MET A 243 -8.04 26.58 21.31
N ALA A 244 -8.36 26.73 20.03
CA ALA A 244 -9.13 27.88 19.54
C ALA A 244 -10.55 27.95 20.14
N LYS A 245 -11.25 26.80 20.23
CA LYS A 245 -12.61 26.72 20.78
C LYS A 245 -12.69 27.14 22.26
N GLU A 246 -11.65 26.83 23.02
CA GLU A 246 -11.55 27.16 24.45
C GLU A 246 -10.82 28.49 24.71
N ASN A 247 -10.55 29.29 23.67
CA ASN A 247 -9.83 30.56 23.73
C ASN A 247 -8.46 30.47 24.42
N ILE A 248 -7.74 29.39 24.19
CA ILE A 248 -6.39 29.19 24.72
C ILE A 248 -5.37 29.66 23.70
N THR A 249 -4.50 30.59 24.09
CA THR A 249 -3.35 30.99 23.26
C THR A 249 -2.34 29.85 23.23
N TYR A 250 -2.07 29.31 22.04
CA TYR A 250 -1.15 28.21 21.81
C TYR A 250 -0.08 28.59 20.79
N ASP A 251 1.08 27.94 20.88
CA ASP A 251 2.14 28.11 19.88
C ASP A 251 1.78 27.36 18.61
N VAL A 252 1.83 28.05 17.47
CA VAL A 252 1.71 27.41 16.17
C VAL A 252 3.07 26.79 15.85
N VAL A 253 3.13 25.47 16.02
CA VAL A 253 4.35 24.69 15.80
C VAL A 253 4.24 23.88 14.53
N ASP A 254 5.32 23.91 13.75
CA ASP A 254 5.47 23.17 12.51
C ASP A 254 6.35 21.94 12.74
N GLU A 255 5.79 20.97 13.47
CA GLU A 255 6.49 19.74 13.87
C GLU A 255 6.13 18.58 12.95
N THR A 256 7.08 17.66 12.79
CA THR A 256 6.89 16.47 11.94
C THR A 256 6.12 15.39 12.70
N GLY A 257 4.79 15.47 12.68
CA GLY A 257 3.92 14.44 13.25
C GLY A 257 2.54 15.00 13.59
N THR A 258 1.73 14.20 14.26
CA THR A 258 0.49 14.65 14.87
C THR A 258 0.80 15.35 16.18
N VAL A 259 0.46 16.64 16.27
CA VAL A 259 0.68 17.46 17.46
C VAL A 259 -0.57 17.44 18.34
N VAL A 260 -0.41 16.98 19.57
CA VAL A 260 -1.42 17.04 20.63
C VAL A 260 -1.05 18.17 21.58
N HIS A 261 -1.81 19.25 21.52
CA HIS A 261 -1.68 20.40 22.41
C HIS A 261 -2.32 20.08 23.76
N VAL A 262 -1.64 20.46 24.84
CA VAL A 262 -2.09 20.25 26.22
C VAL A 262 -2.21 21.59 26.93
N ALA A 263 -3.33 21.80 27.59
CA ALA A 263 -3.58 22.98 28.41
C ALA A 263 -4.17 22.60 29.78
N ILE A 264 -3.77 23.35 30.80
CA ILE A 264 -4.10 23.11 32.21
C ILE A 264 -4.67 24.40 32.78
N ASP A 265 -5.86 24.33 33.39
CA ASP A 265 -6.58 25.45 34.00
C ASP A 265 -6.70 26.68 33.07
N GLY A 266 -6.96 26.40 31.78
CA GLY A 266 -7.14 27.43 30.74
C GLY A 266 -5.83 28.06 30.25
N LYS A 267 -4.66 27.56 30.67
CA LYS A 267 -3.35 28.01 30.21
C LYS A 267 -2.67 26.92 29.39
N TYR A 268 -2.06 27.30 28.28
CA TYR A 268 -1.29 26.38 27.45
C TYR A 268 -0.06 25.89 28.22
N ALA A 269 0.13 24.57 28.27
CA ALA A 269 1.20 23.92 29.03
C ALA A 269 2.30 23.38 28.11
N GLY A 270 1.95 23.01 26.88
CA GLY A 270 2.89 22.49 25.90
C GLY A 270 2.21 21.60 24.85
N TYR A 271 3.01 20.82 24.14
CA TYR A 271 2.53 19.87 23.14
C TYR A 271 3.33 18.57 23.13
N ILE A 272 2.68 17.52 22.64
CA ILE A 272 3.26 16.20 22.44
C ILE A 272 3.18 15.89 20.95
N VAL A 273 4.32 15.53 20.36
CA VAL A 273 4.40 15.10 18.95
C VAL A 273 4.37 13.60 18.90
N ILE A 274 3.45 13.08 18.11
CA ILE A 274 3.28 11.66 17.87
C ILE A 274 3.48 11.40 16.39
N SER A 275 4.41 10.52 16.06
CA SER A 275 4.68 10.15 14.68
C SER A 275 4.81 8.64 14.56
N ASP A 276 4.56 8.14 13.36
CA ASP A 276 4.82 6.75 13.03
C ASP A 276 6.33 6.53 12.92
N GLU A 277 6.81 5.42 13.47
CA GLU A 277 8.24 5.10 13.50
C GLU A 277 8.66 4.50 12.15
N ILE A 278 9.69 5.07 11.52
CA ILE A 278 10.27 4.51 10.29
C ILE A 278 10.86 3.12 10.59
N LYS A 279 10.70 2.15 9.70
CA LYS A 279 11.34 0.83 9.88
C LYS A 279 12.85 0.96 9.82
N ASP A 280 13.55 0.21 10.66
CA ASP A 280 15.00 0.32 10.84
C ASP A 280 15.77 -0.04 9.54
N ASP A 281 15.17 -0.89 8.69
CA ASP A 281 15.69 -1.33 7.41
C ASP A 281 15.22 -0.48 6.21
N ALA A 282 14.23 0.40 6.37
CA ALA A 282 13.63 1.15 5.26
C ALA A 282 14.66 2.01 4.51
N GLN A 283 15.52 2.72 5.25
CA GLN A 283 16.54 3.57 4.62
C GLN A 283 17.59 2.75 3.87
N LYS A 284 17.96 1.58 4.39
CA LYS A 284 18.87 0.65 3.72
C LYS A 284 18.24 0.09 2.45
N ALA A 285 16.98 -0.35 2.52
CA ALA A 285 16.24 -0.87 1.37
C ALA A 285 16.13 0.18 0.25
N VAL A 286 15.78 1.42 0.57
CA VAL A 286 15.71 2.53 -0.41
C VAL A 286 17.06 2.74 -1.12
N ARG A 287 18.18 2.69 -0.39
CA ARG A 287 19.53 2.80 -0.97
C ARG A 287 19.88 1.61 -1.87
N GLU A 288 19.59 0.40 -1.42
CA GLU A 288 19.84 -0.82 -2.20
C GLU A 288 19.01 -0.86 -3.49
N LEU A 289 17.75 -0.43 -3.43
CA LEU A 289 16.87 -0.32 -4.60
C LEU A 289 17.42 0.67 -5.65
N LYS A 290 17.94 1.82 -5.21
CA LYS A 290 18.66 2.73 -6.12
C LYS A 290 19.92 2.08 -6.69
N GLY A 291 20.67 1.33 -5.87
CA GLY A 291 21.88 0.63 -6.26
C GLY A 291 21.69 -0.45 -7.33
N ILE A 292 20.56 -1.16 -7.33
CA ILE A 292 20.21 -2.17 -8.34
C ILE A 292 19.64 -1.56 -9.65
N GLY A 293 19.50 -0.23 -9.72
CA GLY A 293 19.10 0.47 -10.95
C GLY A 293 17.65 0.92 -11.01
N VAL A 294 16.91 0.91 -9.89
CA VAL A 294 15.59 1.55 -9.84
C VAL A 294 15.78 3.06 -10.00
N LYS A 295 15.13 3.64 -11.02
CA LYS A 295 15.36 5.03 -11.45
C LYS A 295 14.57 6.04 -10.62
N LYS A 296 13.42 5.63 -10.09
CA LYS A 296 12.50 6.53 -9.41
C LYS A 296 11.82 5.84 -8.24
N LEU A 297 11.95 6.42 -7.05
CA LEU A 297 11.30 6.00 -5.82
C LEU A 297 10.33 7.09 -5.36
N VAL A 298 9.06 6.73 -5.27
CA VAL A 298 7.95 7.65 -4.95
C VAL A 298 7.24 7.17 -3.70
N MET A 299 6.78 8.08 -2.84
CA MET A 299 5.87 7.75 -1.74
C MET A 299 4.51 8.41 -1.95
N LEU A 300 3.45 7.63 -1.75
CA LEU A 300 2.06 8.11 -1.66
C LEU A 300 1.61 7.99 -0.21
N THR A 301 0.96 9.02 0.33
CA THR A 301 0.45 8.99 1.69
C THR A 301 -0.78 9.88 1.88
N GLY A 302 -1.64 9.51 2.82
CA GLY A 302 -2.75 10.35 3.28
C GLY A 302 -2.35 11.37 4.36
N ASP A 303 -1.13 11.24 4.92
CA ASP A 303 -0.60 12.17 5.91
C ASP A 303 -0.43 13.59 5.36
N SER A 304 -0.27 14.56 6.26
CA SER A 304 0.00 15.95 5.90
C SER A 304 1.28 16.08 5.08
N LYS A 305 1.32 17.11 4.23
CA LYS A 305 2.47 17.39 3.35
C LYS A 305 3.79 17.50 4.11
N LEU A 306 3.78 18.14 5.29
CA LEU A 306 4.95 18.31 6.15
C LEU A 306 5.53 16.97 6.60
N VAL A 307 4.67 16.05 7.06
CA VAL A 307 5.09 14.71 7.52
C VAL A 307 5.61 13.89 6.35
N GLY A 308 4.87 13.86 5.24
CA GLY A 308 5.28 13.14 4.05
C GLY A 308 6.64 13.59 3.51
N GLU A 309 6.84 14.90 3.36
CA GLU A 309 8.10 15.44 2.83
C GLU A 309 9.30 15.18 3.76
N ALA A 310 9.10 15.28 5.07
CA ALA A 310 10.17 15.00 6.03
C ALA A 310 10.63 13.54 5.96
N ILE A 311 9.69 12.60 5.94
CA ILE A 311 9.99 11.16 5.78
C ILE A 311 10.64 10.90 4.43
N GLY A 312 10.12 11.51 3.36
CA GLY A 312 10.70 11.43 2.02
C GLY A 312 12.17 11.85 1.96
N ARG A 313 12.50 12.98 2.58
CA ARG A 313 13.89 13.48 2.67
C ARG A 313 14.76 12.56 3.52
N GLN A 314 14.26 12.09 4.66
CA GLN A 314 15.01 11.20 5.56
C GLN A 314 15.36 9.86 4.89
N LEU A 315 14.43 9.31 4.11
CA LEU A 315 14.63 8.07 3.37
C LEU A 315 15.40 8.26 2.06
N GLY A 316 15.41 9.47 1.50
CA GLY A 316 16.07 9.78 0.22
C GLY A 316 15.22 9.39 -0.99
N LEU A 317 13.90 9.55 -0.88
CA LEU A 317 12.94 9.34 -1.97
C LEU A 317 12.98 10.50 -2.98
N ASP A 318 12.61 10.22 -4.24
CA ASP A 318 12.70 11.20 -5.33
C ASP A 318 11.47 12.11 -5.38
N GLU A 319 10.28 11.56 -5.11
CA GLU A 319 9.03 12.32 -5.06
C GLU A 319 8.13 11.84 -3.90
N VAL A 320 7.38 12.78 -3.32
CA VAL A 320 6.37 12.50 -2.31
C VAL A 320 5.07 13.17 -2.70
N TYR A 321 3.97 12.42 -2.62
CA TYR A 321 2.63 12.95 -2.75
C TYR A 321 1.85 12.62 -1.48
N ALA A 322 1.43 13.67 -0.78
CA ALA A 322 0.80 13.62 0.52
C ALA A 322 -0.67 14.09 0.43
N GLU A 323 -1.42 13.94 1.52
CA GLU A 323 -2.83 14.34 1.64
C GLU A 323 -3.75 13.65 0.61
N LEU A 324 -3.40 12.43 0.20
CA LEU A 324 -4.14 11.64 -0.78
C LEU A 324 -5.20 10.76 -0.13
N LEU A 325 -6.42 10.81 -0.69
CA LEU A 325 -7.46 9.81 -0.45
C LEU A 325 -7.18 8.51 -1.23
N PRO A 326 -7.78 7.36 -0.86
CA PRO A 326 -7.51 6.07 -1.53
C PRO A 326 -7.74 6.05 -3.04
N ASP A 327 -8.81 6.68 -3.51
CA ASP A 327 -9.13 6.87 -4.93
C ASP A 327 -8.08 7.75 -5.63
N GLN A 328 -7.66 8.83 -4.96
CA GLN A 328 -6.61 9.71 -5.47
C GLN A 328 -5.25 9.03 -5.55
N LYS A 329 -4.94 8.05 -4.69
CA LYS A 329 -3.72 7.23 -4.82
C LYS A 329 -3.73 6.44 -6.13
N VAL A 330 -4.87 5.86 -6.52
CA VAL A 330 -5.02 5.13 -7.79
C VAL A 330 -4.82 6.08 -8.97
N GLU A 331 -5.52 7.21 -8.99
CA GLU A 331 -5.35 8.22 -10.05
C GLU A 331 -3.89 8.67 -10.16
N LYS A 332 -3.23 8.86 -9.02
CA LYS A 332 -1.84 9.30 -9.00
C LYS A 332 -0.89 8.23 -9.54
N LEU A 333 -1.14 6.96 -9.23
CA LEU A 333 -0.42 5.83 -9.80
C LEU A 333 -0.53 5.82 -11.32
N GLU A 334 -1.73 6.04 -11.87
CA GLU A 334 -1.96 6.10 -13.31
C GLU A 334 -1.28 7.29 -13.97
N GLN A 335 -1.24 8.44 -13.30
CA GLN A 335 -0.49 9.60 -13.77
C GLN A 335 1.01 9.28 -13.83
N LEU A 336 1.56 8.65 -12.79
CA LEU A 336 2.95 8.23 -12.76
C LEU A 336 3.26 7.23 -13.87
N GLU A 337 2.35 6.28 -14.12
CA GLU A 337 2.45 5.32 -15.23
C GLU A 337 2.47 6.03 -16.60
N LYS A 338 1.59 7.01 -16.83
CA LYS A 338 1.53 7.80 -18.08
C LYS A 338 2.73 8.71 -18.29
N GLN A 339 3.31 9.24 -17.21
CA GLN A 339 4.46 10.15 -17.25
C GLN A 339 5.80 9.42 -17.46
N LYS A 340 5.83 8.09 -17.36
CA LYS A 340 7.04 7.31 -17.64
C LYS A 340 7.48 7.51 -19.08
N LYS A 341 8.71 8.00 -19.23
CA LYS A 341 9.40 8.08 -20.52
C LYS A 341 9.97 6.73 -20.97
N THR A 342 10.07 5.79 -20.04
CA THR A 342 10.65 4.45 -20.22
C THR A 342 9.56 3.41 -20.34
N LYS A 343 9.83 2.29 -21.03
CA LYS A 343 8.94 1.11 -21.06
C LYS A 343 8.99 0.28 -19.77
N GLY A 344 9.59 0.80 -18.70
CA GLY A 344 9.79 0.07 -17.46
C GLY A 344 8.53 -0.01 -16.61
N LYS A 345 8.48 -1.05 -15.79
CA LYS A 345 7.31 -1.47 -15.02
C LYS A 345 7.22 -0.69 -13.70
N LEU A 346 6.00 -0.42 -13.27
CA LEU A 346 5.71 0.24 -12.00
C LEU A 346 5.38 -0.81 -10.95
N LEU A 347 6.14 -0.80 -9.87
CA LEU A 347 5.88 -1.64 -8.71
C LEU A 347 5.29 -0.79 -7.59
N PHE A 348 4.17 -1.22 -7.02
CA PHE A 348 3.57 -0.61 -5.84
C PHE A 348 3.79 -1.51 -4.62
N VAL A 349 4.14 -0.91 -3.48
CA VAL A 349 4.36 -1.60 -2.21
C VAL A 349 3.40 -1.05 -1.15
N GLY A 350 2.60 -1.91 -0.52
CA GLY A 350 1.63 -1.51 0.50
C GLY A 350 1.31 -2.61 1.52
N ASP A 351 0.49 -2.31 2.51
CA ASP A 351 0.02 -3.29 3.52
C ASP A 351 -1.18 -4.15 3.03
N GLY A 352 -1.78 -3.71 1.92
CA GLY A 352 -2.87 -4.37 1.21
C GLY A 352 -4.22 -4.39 1.92
N ILE A 353 -4.39 -3.64 3.02
CA ILE A 353 -5.72 -3.38 3.58
C ILE A 353 -6.34 -2.18 2.84
N ASN A 354 -5.56 -1.10 2.67
CA ASN A 354 -6.06 0.17 2.13
C ASN A 354 -5.68 0.40 0.68
N ASP A 355 -4.61 -0.28 0.27
CA ASP A 355 -4.04 -0.10 -1.04
C ASP A 355 -4.41 -1.23 -2.00
N ALA A 356 -5.39 -2.07 -1.67
CA ALA A 356 -5.83 -3.16 -2.56
C ALA A 356 -6.17 -2.67 -3.99
N PRO A 357 -6.84 -1.52 -4.19
CA PRO A 357 -7.07 -0.98 -5.54
C PRO A 357 -5.78 -0.55 -6.24
N VAL A 358 -4.84 0.03 -5.49
CA VAL A 358 -3.55 0.52 -6.01
C VAL A 358 -2.63 -0.64 -6.37
N LEU A 359 -2.57 -1.67 -5.52
CA LEU A 359 -1.87 -2.93 -5.74
C LEU A 359 -2.38 -3.66 -6.98
N ALA A 360 -3.69 -3.67 -7.20
CA ALA A 360 -4.29 -4.29 -8.38
C ALA A 360 -4.01 -3.50 -9.68
N ARG A 361 -3.83 -2.17 -9.59
CA ARG A 361 -3.60 -1.32 -10.75
C ARG A 361 -2.14 -1.27 -11.20
N ALA A 362 -1.20 -1.49 -10.30
CA ALA A 362 0.24 -1.51 -10.59
C ALA A 362 0.62 -2.68 -11.52
N ASP A 363 1.74 -2.56 -12.24
CA ASP A 363 2.27 -3.70 -13.01
C ASP A 363 2.67 -4.86 -12.09
N VAL A 364 3.16 -4.52 -10.90
CA VAL A 364 3.48 -5.48 -9.81
C VAL A 364 3.03 -4.87 -8.49
N GLY A 365 2.19 -5.59 -7.75
CA GLY A 365 1.85 -5.26 -6.36
C GLY A 365 2.62 -6.13 -5.37
N VAL A 366 3.32 -5.52 -4.42
CA VAL A 366 3.98 -6.19 -3.30
C VAL A 366 3.24 -5.84 -2.01
N ARG A 367 2.89 -6.87 -1.25
CA ARG A 367 2.17 -6.75 0.01
C ARG A 367 3.03 -7.28 1.16
N PHE A 368 3.09 -6.54 2.28
CA PHE A 368 3.71 -6.97 3.53
C PHE A 368 2.74 -7.69 4.48
#